data_AF-A0A2S9WYN4-F1
#
_entry.id   AF-A0A2S9WYN4-F1
#
_cell.length_a   1.000
_cell.length_b   1.000
_cell.length_c   1.000
_cell.angle_alpha   90.00
_cell.angle_beta   90.00
_cell.angle_gamma   90.00
#
_symmetry.space_group_name_H-M   'P 1'
#
loop_
_entity.id
_entity.type
_entity.pdbx_description
1 polymer ?
#
loop_
_entity_poly.entity_id
_entity_poly.type
_entity_poly.pdbx_seq_one_letter_code
_entity_poly.pdbx_strand_id
1 'polypeptide(L)' 'AQWAGKVVSVRVSAGQIRAVADGAEIACHDRRFGRDQWICEPWHYVPILQTKPGALRHGRPFVEWVLP' A
#
# COMPACT_ATOMS: atom_id res chain seq x y z
N ALA A 1 5.15 0.55 -9.06
CA ALA A 1 6.51 1.01 -8.71
C ALA A 1 6.78 2.49 -9.04
N GLN A 2 5.87 3.21 -9.71
CA GLN A 2 6.06 4.59 -10.19
C GLN A 2 6.56 5.61 -9.13
N TRP A 3 6.19 5.41 -7.87
CA TRP A 3 6.53 6.30 -6.74
C TRP A 3 7.59 5.72 -5.79
N ALA A 4 8.18 4.58 -6.13
CA ALA A 4 9.24 3.98 -5.30
C ALA A 4 10.47 4.89 -5.26
N GLY A 5 11.00 5.14 -4.06
CA GLY A 5 12.15 6.03 -3.85
C GLY A 5 11.86 7.52 -4.06
N LYS A 6 10.60 7.90 -4.34
CA LYS A 6 10.19 9.31 -4.49
C LYS A 6 9.55 9.82 -3.21
N VAL A 7 9.74 11.11 -2.93
CA VAL A 7 9.04 11.79 -1.84
C VAL A 7 7.60 12.04 -2.26
N VAL A 8 6.66 11.74 -1.36
CA VAL A 8 5.23 11.98 -1.53
C VAL A 8 4.69 12.68 -0.29
N SER A 9 3.58 13.40 -0.43
CA SER A 9 2.91 14.03 0.71
C SER A 9 2.00 13.04 1.41
N VAL A 10 2.07 12.99 2.74
CA VAL A 10 1.12 12.22 3.56
C VAL A 10 0.15 13.19 4.23
N ARG A 11 -1.14 12.99 4.00
CA ARG A 11 -2.23 13.77 4.61
C ARG A 11 -3.00 12.88 5.56
N VAL A 12 -3.05 13.25 6.84
CA VAL A 12 -3.67 12.46 7.90
C VAL A 12 -4.95 13.13 8.37
N SER A 13 -6.03 12.38 8.47
CA SER A 13 -7.30 12.78 9.09
C SER A 13 -7.63 11.90 10.30
N ALA A 14 -8.80 12.11 10.90
CA ALA A 14 -9.28 11.27 12.01
C ALA A 14 -9.47 9.81 11.58
N GLY A 15 -10.00 9.59 10.37
CA GLY A 15 -10.34 8.25 9.88
C GLY A 15 -9.42 7.71 8.80
N GLN A 16 -8.58 8.53 8.17
CA GLN A 16 -7.84 8.11 6.97
C GLN A 16 -6.40 8.64 6.94
N ILE A 17 -5.56 7.92 6.20
CA ILE A 17 -4.22 8.33 5.78
C ILE A 17 -4.19 8.31 4.26
N ARG A 18 -3.89 9.45 3.65
CA ARG A 18 -3.81 9.60 2.19
C ARG A 18 -2.39 9.93 1.76
N ALA A 19 -1.91 9.25 0.73
CA ALA A 19 -0.67 9.60 0.04
C ALA A 19 -0.98 10.37 -1.24
N VAL A 20 -0.31 11.51 -1.45
CA VAL A 20 -0.53 12.40 -2.59
C VAL A 20 0.80 12.68 -3.28
N ALA A 21 0.84 12.50 -4.59
CA ALA A 21 1.97 12.83 -5.45
C ALA A 21 1.49 13.60 -6.67
N ASP A 22 2.22 14.65 -7.08
CA ASP A 22 1.88 15.52 -8.21
C ASP A 22 0.43 16.05 -8.17
N GLY A 23 -0.07 16.33 -6.96
CA GLY A 23 -1.44 16.81 -6.74
C GLY A 23 -2.53 15.73 -6.80
N ALA A 24 -2.21 14.49 -7.17
CA ALA A 24 -3.13 13.37 -7.24
C ALA A 24 -3.02 12.45 -6.03
N GLU A 25 -4.16 11.93 -5.55
CA GLU A 25 -4.17 10.87 -4.55
C GLU A 25 -3.70 9.55 -5.18
N ILE A 26 -2.68 8.93 -4.56
CA ILE A 26 -2.07 7.69 -5.06
C ILE A 26 -2.32 6.49 -4.15
N ALA A 27 -2.76 6.72 -2.91
CA ALA A 27 -3.24 5.69 -1.99
C ALA A 27 -4.10 6.33 -0.89
N CYS A 28 -5.09 5.57 -0.41
CA CYS A 28 -5.92 5.95 0.73
C CYS A 28 -6.13 4.72 1.62
N HIS A 29 -5.96 4.89 2.92
CA HIS A 29 -6.10 3.83 3.91
C HIS A 29 -6.91 4.31 5.11
N ASP A 30 -7.70 3.40 5.68
CA ASP A 30 -8.28 3.63 7.00
C ASP A 30 -7.19 3.77 8.06
N ARG A 31 -7.33 4.76 8.92
CA ARG A 31 -6.43 4.98 10.03
C ARG A 31 -6.65 3.88 11.07
N ARG A 32 -5.60 3.10 11.34
CA ARG A 32 -5.59 2.10 12.40
C ARG A 32 -4.86 2.62 13.62
N PHE A 33 -5.44 2.40 14.79
CA PHE A 33 -4.88 2.81 16.08
C PHE A 33 -4.29 1.58 16.78
N GLY A 34 -3.10 1.74 17.35
CA GLY A 34 -2.33 0.67 17.99
C GLY A 34 -0.87 0.67 17.53
N ARG A 35 -0.10 -0.32 17.97
CA ARG A 35 1.34 -0.47 17.66
C ARG A 35 1.60 -1.80 16.97
N ASP A 36 2.70 -1.88 16.24
CA ASP A 36 3.22 -3.09 15.60
C ASP A 36 2.24 -3.81 14.64
N GLN A 37 1.28 -3.06 14.09
CA GLN A 37 0.32 -3.56 13.11
C GLN A 37 0.86 -3.39 11.69
N TRP A 38 0.72 -4.46 10.90
CA TRP A 38 1.00 -4.45 9.47
C TRP A 38 -0.32 -4.46 8.72
N ILE A 39 -0.70 -3.31 8.17
CA ILE A 39 -1.90 -3.17 7.36
C ILE A 39 -1.46 -3.20 5.90
N CYS A 40 -1.75 -4.30 5.23
CA CYS A 40 -1.38 -4.50 3.84
C CYS A 40 -2.64 -4.74 3.02
N GLU A 41 -3.00 -3.78 2.18
CA GLU A 41 -4.03 -3.97 1.16
C GLU A 41 -3.39 -4.57 -0.09
N PRO A 42 -3.73 -5.82 -0.48
CA PRO A 42 -3.00 -6.53 -1.53
C PRO A 42 -3.11 -5.88 -2.91
N TRP A 43 -4.21 -5.18 -3.18
CA TRP A 43 -4.47 -4.50 -4.45
C TRP A 43 -3.42 -3.44 -4.80
N HIS A 44 -2.80 -2.80 -3.80
CA HIS A 44 -1.69 -1.85 -4.02
C HIS A 44 -0.44 -2.50 -4.62
N TYR A 45 -0.32 -3.82 -4.48
CA TYR A 45 0.84 -4.57 -4.93
C TYR A 45 0.57 -5.33 -6.23
N VAL A 46 -0.69 -5.46 -6.68
CA VAL A 46 -1.00 -6.15 -7.94
C VAL A 46 -0.23 -5.56 -9.14
N PRO A 47 -0.11 -4.22 -9.31
CA PRO A 47 0.67 -3.67 -10.42
C PRO A 47 2.16 -4.04 -10.37
N ILE A 48 2.74 -4.30 -9.18
CA ILE A 48 4.15 -4.69 -9.08
C ILE A 48 4.39 -6.14 -9.53
N LEU A 49 3.34 -6.97 -9.56
CA LEU A 49 3.46 -8.37 -9.98
C LEU A 49 3.81 -8.51 -11.46
N GLN A 50 3.45 -7.52 -12.27
CA GLN A 50 3.82 -7.46 -13.69
C GLN A 50 5.34 -7.41 -13.89
N THR A 51 6.06 -6.74 -12.99
CA THR A 51 7.52 -6.58 -13.07
C THR A 51 8.29 -7.47 -12.10
N LYS A 52 7.64 -7.94 -11.02
CA LYS A 52 8.23 -8.78 -9.98
C LYS A 52 7.25 -9.88 -9.54
N PRO A 53 7.00 -10.90 -10.38
CA PRO A 53 6.02 -11.96 -10.09
C PRO A 53 6.42 -12.80 -8.85
N GLY A 54 7.72 -12.91 -8.56
CA GLY A 54 8.22 -13.57 -7.35
C GLY A 54 7.76 -12.95 -6.03
N ALA A 55 7.24 -11.71 -6.05
CA ALA A 55 6.70 -11.05 -4.86
C ALA A 55 5.49 -11.79 -4.26
N LEU A 56 4.73 -12.56 -5.04
CA LEU A 56 3.61 -13.36 -4.55
C LEU A 56 4.03 -14.43 -3.52
N ARG A 57 5.23 -14.99 -3.63
CA ARG A 57 5.63 -16.18 -2.86
C ARG A 57 5.84 -15.89 -1.38
N HIS A 58 6.37 -14.70 -1.08
CA HIS A 58 6.81 -14.33 0.28
C HIS A 58 6.46 -12.89 0.64
N GLY A 59 5.74 -12.17 -0.24
CA GLY A 59 5.34 -10.81 0.03
C GLY A 59 4.33 -10.81 1.17
N ARG A 60 4.64 -10.10 2.26
CA ARG A 60 3.74 -9.96 3.42
C ARG A 60 2.29 -9.58 3.06
N PRO A 61 2.02 -8.72 2.06
CA PRO A 61 0.65 -8.44 1.62
C PRO A 61 -0.13 -9.65 1.08
N PHE A 62 0.55 -10.73 0.70
CA PHE A 62 -0.03 -11.87 -0.01
C PHE A 62 -0.11 -13.14 0.82
N VAL A 63 0.60 -13.23 1.96
CA VAL A 63 0.69 -14.47 2.76
C VAL A 63 -0.67 -14.94 3.24
N GLU A 64 -1.53 -14.03 3.67
CA GLU A 64 -2.89 -14.32 4.16
C GLU A 64 -3.97 -13.94 3.15
N TRP A 65 -3.58 -13.55 1.93
CA TRP A 65 -4.55 -13.11 0.94
C TRP A 65 -5.18 -14.31 0.23
N VAL A 66 -6.43 -14.60 0.59
CA VAL A 66 -7.28 -15.50 -0.18
C VAL A 66 -7.71 -14.77 -1.45
N LEU A 67 -7.25 -15.27 -2.60
CA LEU A 67 -7.71 -14.79 -3.90
C LEU A 67 -9.20 -15.11 -4.06
N PRO A 68 -10.01 -14.19 -4.61
CA PRO A 68 -11.41 -14.45 -4.91
C PRO A 68 -11.60 -15.56 -5.96
#